data_AF-A0A2P5DQS0-F1
#
_entry.id   AF-A0A2P5DQS0-F1
#
_cell.length_a   1.000
_cell.length_b   1.000
_cell.length_c   1.000
_cell.angle_alpha   90.00
_cell.angle_beta   90.00
_cell.angle_gamma   90.00
#
_symmetry.space_group_name_H-M   'P 1'
#
loop_
_entity.id
_entity.type
_entity.pdbx_description
1 polymer ?
#
loop_
_entity_poly.entity_id
_entity_poly.type
_entity_poly.pdbx_seq_one_letter_code
_entity_poly.pdbx_strand_id
1 'polypeptide(L)' 'MCQLAHPLLKASGAGSIVFISSVAGVVSLNTGSIYAATKAAMNQLTKNLACEWAKDHIRSNSVVPWVTRTPLAEPLTFLS' A
#
# COMPACT_ATOMS: atom_id res chain seq x y z
N MET A 1 -11.88 -1.40 -4.79
CA MET A 1 -12.28 -0.90 -3.46
C MET A 1 -12.21 0.61 -3.34
N CYS A 2 -11.03 1.26 -3.42
CA CYS A 2 -10.92 2.71 -3.23
C CYS A 2 -11.83 3.54 -4.15
N GLN A 3 -11.95 3.16 -5.43
CA GLN A 3 -12.81 3.84 -6.40
C GLN A 3 -14.30 3.86 -5.96
N LEU A 4 -14.79 2.74 -5.42
CA LEU A 4 -16.17 2.66 -4.92
C LEU A 4 -16.36 3.47 -3.63
N ALA A 5 -15.30 3.65 -2.84
CA ALA A 5 -15.33 4.44 -1.61
C ALA A 5 -15.17 5.95 -1.85
N HIS A 6 -14.76 6.38 -3.06
CA HIS A 6 -14.48 7.80 -3.36
C HIS A 6 -15.64 8.75 -3.03
N PRO A 7 -16.92 8.46 -3.37
CA PRO A 7 -18.03 9.34 -3.02
C PRO A 7 -18.19 9.53 -1.50
N LEU A 8 -17.99 8.45 -0.73
CA LEU A 8 -18.11 8.49 0.74
C LEU A 8 -16.93 9.23 1.37
N LEU A 9 -15.71 9.02 0.87
CA LEU A 9 -14.51 9.72 1.31
C LEU A 9 -14.62 11.22 1.03
N LYS A 10 -15.13 11.59 -0.15
CA LYS A 10 -15.38 12.99 -0.51
C LYS A 10 -16.46 13.61 0.39
N ALA A 11 -17.56 12.89 0.63
CA ALA A 11 -18.64 13.36 1.51
C ALA A 11 -18.17 13.59 2.96
N SER A 12 -17.14 12.88 3.43
CA SER A 12 -16.56 13.07 4.76
C SER A 12 -15.85 14.42 4.96
N GLY A 13 -15.54 15.14 3.88
CA GLY A 13 -14.82 16.43 3.91
C GLY A 13 -13.32 16.32 4.19
N ALA A 14 -12.82 15.19 4.73
CA ALA A 14 -11.39 14.95 4.96
C ALA A 14 -11.06 13.45 4.93
N GLY A 15 -11.04 12.87 3.73
CA GLY A 15 -10.80 11.44 3.55
C GLY A 15 -9.33 11.04 3.70
N SER A 16 -9.08 9.81 4.16
CA SER A 16 -7.73 9.23 4.14
C SER A 16 -7.75 7.74 3.77
N ILE A 17 -6.79 7.33 2.96
CA ILE A 17 -6.58 5.95 2.53
C ILE A 17 -5.15 5.55 2.86
N VAL A 18 -5.00 4.35 3.43
CA VAL A 18 -3.69 3.77 3.74
C VAL A 18 -3.58 2.41 3.06
N PHE A 19 -2.60 2.26 2.19
CA PHE A 19 -2.26 1.00 1.54
C PHE A 19 -1.16 0.27 2.31
N ILE A 20 -1.26 -1.06 2.40
CA ILE A 20 -0.23 -1.92 3.00
C ILE A 20 0.59 -2.58 1.89
N SER A 21 1.74 -1.98 1.61
CA SER A 21 2.69 -2.46 0.60
C SER A 21 3.73 -3.43 1.20
N SER A 22 4.95 -3.42 0.69
CA SER A 22 6.10 -4.18 1.18
C SER A 22 7.37 -3.57 0.64
N VAL A 23 8.49 -3.69 1.38
CA VAL A 23 9.81 -3.25 0.90
C VAL A 23 10.23 -3.98 -0.39
N ALA A 24 9.68 -5.17 -0.65
CA ALA A 24 9.83 -5.86 -1.94
C ALA A 24 9.35 -5.04 -3.15
N GLY A 25 8.47 -4.05 -2.95
CA GLY A 25 8.00 -3.14 -3.98
C GLY A 25 8.88 -1.91 -4.20
N VAL A 26 10.02 -1.82 -3.51
CA VAL A 26 11.00 -0.72 -3.59
C VAL A 26 12.39 -1.25 -3.92
N VAL A 27 12.79 -2.35 -3.29
CA VAL A 27 14.08 -3.02 -3.53
C VAL A 27 13.87 -4.48 -3.90
N SER A 28 14.81 -5.05 -4.65
CA SER A 28 14.76 -6.45 -5.01
C SER A 28 15.00 -7.34 -3.80
N LEU A 29 14.03 -8.19 -3.49
CA LEU A 29 14.11 -9.22 -2.46
C LEU A 29 13.81 -10.57 -3.10
N ASN A 30 14.36 -11.65 -2.54
CA ASN A 30 14.08 -13.02 -2.98
C ASN A 30 12.68 -13.51 -2.50
N THR A 31 11.67 -12.65 -2.61
CA THR A 31 10.26 -12.91 -2.22
C THR A 31 9.36 -13.22 -3.43
N GLY A 32 9.94 -13.28 -4.63
CA GLY A 32 9.24 -13.53 -5.89
C GLY A 32 8.90 -12.26 -6.68
N SER A 33 9.11 -12.31 -8.00
CA SER A 33 8.94 -11.17 -8.92
C SER A 33 7.50 -10.66 -9.00
N ILE A 34 6.51 -11.56 -8.96
CA ILE A 34 5.09 -11.19 -9.01
C ILE A 34 4.67 -10.46 -7.73
N TYR A 35 5.10 -10.95 -6.56
CA TYR A 35 4.84 -10.28 -5.29
C TYR A 35 5.47 -8.88 -5.28
N ALA A 36 6.75 -8.76 -5.63
CA ALA A 36 7.43 -7.48 -5.74
C ALA A 36 6.72 -6.51 -6.70
N ALA A 37 6.32 -6.98 -7.89
CA ALA A 37 5.60 -6.19 -8.88
C ALA A 37 4.24 -5.68 -8.36
N THR A 38 3.45 -6.53 -7.70
CA THR A 38 2.16 -6.11 -7.14
C THR A 38 2.32 -5.06 -6.03
N LYS A 39 3.34 -5.19 -5.19
CA LYS A 39 3.65 -4.22 -4.14
C LYS A 39 4.17 -2.89 -4.71
N ALA A 40 4.98 -2.94 -5.77
CA ALA A 40 5.39 -1.75 -6.51
C ALA A 40 4.20 -1.05 -7.19
N ALA A 41 3.28 -1.81 -7.79
CA ALA A 41 2.06 -1.28 -8.39
C ALA A 41 1.18 -0.54 -7.37
N MET A 42 1.05 -1.05 -6.14
CA MET A 42 0.34 -0.33 -5.07
C MET A 42 1.04 0.97 -4.68
N ASN A 43 2.37 1.00 -4.64
CA ASN A 43 3.12 2.23 -4.36
C ASN A 43 2.90 3.28 -5.47
N GLN A 44 2.76 2.86 -6.72
CA GLN A 44 2.44 3.79 -7.81
C GLN A 44 0.97 4.24 -7.76
N LEU A 45 0.04 3.31 -7.54
CA LEU A 45 -1.38 3.63 -7.37
C LEU A 45 -1.60 4.65 -6.25
N THR A 46 -0.92 4.47 -5.12
CA THR A 46 -1.01 5.39 -3.98
C THR A 46 -0.66 6.82 -4.38
N LYS A 47 0.45 6.99 -5.13
CA LYS A 47 0.91 8.31 -5.60
C LYS A 47 -0.09 8.93 -6.58
N ASN A 48 -0.58 8.14 -7.54
CA ASN A 48 -1.56 8.63 -8.50
C ASN A 48 -2.84 9.10 -7.80
N LEU A 49 -3.39 8.29 -6.88
CA LEU A 49 -4.60 8.65 -6.13
C LEU A 49 -4.39 9.88 -5.22
N ALA A 50 -3.20 10.03 -4.63
CA ALA A 50 -2.88 11.20 -3.83
C ALA A 50 -2.97 12.49 -4.67
N CYS A 51 -2.47 12.46 -5.91
CA CYS A 51 -2.57 13.61 -6.82
C CYS A 51 -4.01 13.81 -7.34
N GLU A 52 -4.67 12.74 -7.78
CA GLU A 52 -6.01 12.81 -8.39
C GLU A 52 -7.07 13.30 -7.40
N TRP A 53 -6.99 12.87 -6.14
CA TRP A 53 -8.03 13.11 -5.13
C TRP A 53 -7.68 14.21 -4.13
N ALA A 54 -6.51 14.86 -4.27
CA ALA A 54 -6.12 16.01 -3.45
C ALA A 54 -7.17 17.13 -3.47
N LYS A 55 -7.75 17.41 -4.65
CA LYS A 55 -8.80 18.44 -4.83
C LYS A 55 -10.08 18.15 -4.03
N ASP A 56 -10.32 16.89 -3.68
CA ASP A 56 -11.47 16.46 -2.89
C ASP A 56 -11.11 16.37 -1.40
N HIS A 57 -9.95 16.92 -0.99
CA HIS A 57 -9.41 16.85 0.37
C HIS A 57 -9.23 15.40 0.87
N ILE A 58 -8.84 14.50 -0.04
CA ILE A 58 -8.55 13.09 0.26
C ILE A 58 -7.05 12.84 0.16
N ARG A 59 -6.47 12.26 1.22
CA ARG A 59 -5.05 11.86 1.26
C ARG A 59 -4.90 10.37 1.05
N SER A 60 -3.87 9.95 0.33
CA SER A 60 -3.53 8.55 0.10
C SER A 60 -2.06 8.32 0.47
N ASN A 61 -1.79 7.33 1.31
CA ASN A 61 -0.45 6.97 1.74
C ASN A 61 -0.22 5.46 1.65
N SER A 62 1.04 5.05 1.49
CA SER A 62 1.44 3.64 1.47
C SER A 62 2.41 3.41 2.61
N VAL A 63 2.13 2.41 3.43
CA VAL A 63 3.08 1.88 4.41
C VAL A 63 3.81 0.72 3.77
N VAL A 64 5.13 0.70 3.91
CA VAL A 64 6.02 -0.23 3.22
C VAL A 64 6.81 -1.03 4.28
N PRO A 65 6.22 -2.09 4.89
CA PRO A 65 6.87 -2.82 5.95
C PRO A 65 7.99 -3.73 5.44
N TRP A 66 9.01 -3.90 6.26
CA TRP A 66 9.91 -5.05 6.20
C TRP A 66 9.24 -6.26 6.88
N VAL A 67 9.96 -7.37 7.02
CA VAL A 67 9.53 -8.54 7.80
C VAL A 67 8.98 -8.08 9.15
N THR A 68 7.70 -8.32 9.36
CA THR A 68 6.96 -7.91 10.56
C THR A 68 6.41 -9.14 11.25
N ARG A 69 6.53 -9.22 12.58
CA ARG A 69 6.07 -10.36 13.38
C ARG A 69 4.56 -10.54 13.23
N THR A 70 4.19 -11.53 12.42
CA THR A 70 2.82 -11.93 12.10
C THR A 70 2.84 -13.42 11.76
N PRO A 71 1.72 -14.16 11.91
CA PRO A 71 1.68 -15.57 11.53
C PRO A 71 2.10 -15.83 10.06
N LEU A 72 1.86 -14.87 9.16
CA LEU A 72 2.29 -14.94 7.76
C LEU A 72 3.82 -14.96 7.60
N ALA A 73 4.55 -14.29 8.48
CA ALA A 73 6.00 -14.16 8.43
C ALA A 73 6.74 -15.21 9.27
N GLU A 74 6.03 -16.12 9.93
CA GLU A 74 6.64 -17.20 10.73
C GLU A 74 7.67 -18.01 9.93
N PRO A 75 7.39 -18.49 8.70
CA PRO A 75 8.37 -19.26 7.93
C PRO A 75 9.67 -18.49 7.62
N LEU A 76 9.61 -17.16 7.60
CA LEU A 76 10.75 -16.28 7.33
C LEU A 76 11.56 -15.93 8.59
N THR A 77 10.99 -16.15 9.78
CA THR A 77 11.60 -15.77 11.07
C THR A 77 12.23 -16.96 11.81
N PHE A 78 12.00 -18.20 11.39
CA PHE A 78 12.67 -19.40 11.94
C PHE A 78 14.02 -19.75 11.29
N LEU A 79 14.53 -18.91 10.38
CA LEU A 79 15.85 -19.07 9.75
C LEU A 79 16.97 -18.30 10.49
N SER A 80 16.71 -17.83 11.71
CA SER A 80 17.68 -17.19 12.62
C SER A 80 17.70 -17.90 13.95
#